data_AF-F5ITV3-F1
#
_entry.id   AF-F5ITV3-F1
#
_cell.length_a   1.000
_cell.length_b   1.000
_cell.length_c   1.000
_cell.angle_alpha   90.00
_cell.angle_beta   90.00
_cell.angle_gamma   90.00
#
_symmetry.space_group_name_H-M   'P 1'
#
loop_
_entity.id
_entity.type
_entity.pdbx_description
1 polymer ?
#
loop_
_entity_poly.entity_id
_entity_poly.type
_entity_poly.pdbx_seq_one_letter_code
_entity_poly.pdbx_strand_id
1 'polypeptide(L)'
;MGSEARNYTLPTLKRLYGLSGNQCAAPDCDRVLIARDGISITSKICHIEAASGDGPRYNALMTDKERAHFDNLILLCDECHTIIDNKENEGKYPVSLLKEWKRNHESKFLHEQLRNPSLLMQAINAIADANFENDAVNDESLQTFGITDKISYNNIKRNKCLIEEYGGYYGKINSLYGELESQGSFKKEKLLRNIRAAYLKTKGKYTQGALDPMPIIQEKADDIIEDIENEFLSLVADTNKYQEDISFGISVVLVDAFMRCKILEEPPKVK
;
A
#
# COMPACT_ATOMS: atom_id res chain seq x y z
N MET A 1 -7.02 -27.43 -0.76
CA MET A 1 -6.24 -26.35 -0.13
C MET A 1 -6.07 -25.28 -1.19
N GLY A 2 -6.59 -24.07 -0.98
CA GLY A 2 -6.51 -23.00 -1.97
C GLY A 2 -5.06 -22.53 -2.13
N SER A 3 -4.64 -22.21 -3.36
CA SER A 3 -3.33 -21.59 -3.63
C SER A 3 -3.18 -20.28 -2.85
N GLU A 4 -2.00 -20.00 -2.28
CA GLU A 4 -1.71 -18.72 -1.63
C GLU A 4 -1.86 -17.53 -2.59
N ALA A 5 -1.84 -17.76 -3.90
CA ALA A 5 -2.09 -16.77 -4.96
C ALA A 5 -3.45 -16.03 -4.89
N ARG A 6 -4.39 -16.50 -4.06
CA ARG A 6 -5.69 -15.85 -3.80
C ARG A 6 -5.87 -15.42 -2.35
N ASN A 7 -4.82 -15.50 -1.54
CA ASN A 7 -4.82 -15.06 -0.16
C ASN A 7 -4.40 -13.58 -0.11
N TYR A 8 -5.37 -12.69 -0.23
CA TYR A 8 -5.12 -11.25 -0.25
C TYR A 8 -4.99 -10.70 1.17
N THR A 9 -3.96 -9.90 1.41
CA THR A 9 -3.79 -9.18 2.68
C THR A 9 -4.87 -8.12 2.86
N LEU A 10 -5.14 -7.72 4.10
CA LEU A 10 -6.05 -6.62 4.41
C LEU A 10 -5.64 -5.30 3.69
N PRO A 11 -4.36 -4.89 3.66
CA PRO A 11 -3.90 -3.75 2.88
C PRO A 11 -4.23 -3.86 1.40
N THR A 12 -3.98 -5.01 0.78
CA THR A 12 -4.30 -5.23 -0.63
C THR A 12 -5.79 -5.02 -0.90
N LEU A 13 -6.66 -5.60 -0.06
CA LEU A 13 -8.11 -5.45 -0.20
C LEU A 13 -8.55 -4.00 0.00
N LYS A 14 -8.15 -3.36 1.11
CA LYS A 14 -8.55 -1.98 1.42
C LYS A 14 -8.09 -1.00 0.34
N ARG A 15 -6.90 -1.20 -0.22
CA ARG A 15 -6.39 -0.37 -1.31
C ARG A 15 -7.14 -0.60 -2.62
N LEU A 16 -7.39 -1.86 -3.02
CA LEU A 16 -8.15 -2.17 -4.23
C LEU A 16 -9.55 -1.55 -4.19
N TYR A 17 -10.28 -1.73 -3.09
CA TYR A 17 -11.63 -1.20 -2.97
C TYR A 17 -11.63 0.32 -2.78
N GLY A 18 -10.69 0.88 -2.02
CA GLY A 18 -10.57 2.34 -1.83
C GLY A 18 -10.29 3.07 -3.14
N LEU A 19 -9.41 2.54 -3.99
CA LEU A 19 -9.08 3.14 -5.29
C LEU A 19 -10.04 2.76 -6.43
N SER A 20 -11.11 2.00 -6.13
CA SER A 20 -12.08 1.59 -7.13
C SER A 20 -13.10 2.66 -7.47
N GLY A 21 -13.40 3.56 -6.52
CA GLY A 21 -14.51 4.51 -6.64
C GLY A 21 -15.88 3.87 -6.86
N ASN A 22 -16.05 2.58 -6.51
CA ASN A 22 -17.21 1.76 -6.87
C ASN A 22 -17.47 1.67 -8.38
N GLN A 23 -16.42 1.78 -9.21
CA GLN A 23 -16.49 1.75 -10.67
C GLN A 23 -15.57 0.66 -11.23
N CYS A 24 -16.03 -0.01 -12.28
CA CYS A 24 -15.22 -0.97 -13.04
C CYS A 24 -13.96 -0.30 -13.60
N ALA A 25 -12.79 -0.94 -13.46
CA ALA A 25 -11.54 -0.39 -13.97
C ALA A 25 -11.32 -0.57 -15.48
N ALA A 26 -12.22 -1.26 -16.18
CA ALA A 26 -12.14 -1.36 -17.64
C ALA A 26 -12.51 -0.01 -18.28
N PRO A 27 -11.75 0.46 -19.30
CA PRO A 27 -12.11 1.65 -20.06
C PRO A 27 -13.52 1.54 -20.65
N ASP A 28 -14.22 2.67 -20.70
CA ASP A 28 -15.56 2.81 -21.27
C ASP A 28 -16.63 1.90 -20.62
N CYS A 29 -16.39 1.39 -19.40
CA CYS A 29 -17.33 0.60 -18.64
C CYS A 29 -17.92 1.41 -17.46
N ASP A 30 -19.20 1.76 -17.55
CA ASP A 30 -19.89 2.54 -16.50
C ASP A 30 -20.54 1.66 -15.41
N ARG A 31 -20.19 0.37 -15.32
CA ARG A 31 -20.79 -0.55 -14.35
C ARG A 31 -20.26 -0.27 -12.94
N VAL A 32 -21.20 -0.18 -11.99
CA VAL A 32 -20.90 -0.10 -10.57
C VAL A 32 -20.57 -1.47 -9.97
N LEU A 33 -19.76 -1.47 -8.92
CA LEU A 33 -19.18 -2.66 -8.29
C LEU A 33 -19.93 -3.15 -7.03
N ILE A 34 -20.90 -2.35 -6.59
CA ILE A 34 -21.87 -2.67 -5.56
C ILE A 34 -23.25 -2.71 -6.24
N ALA A 35 -24.00 -3.76 -5.97
CA ALA A 35 -25.33 -3.96 -6.53
C ALA A 35 -26.31 -2.87 -6.04
N ARG A 36 -27.49 -2.86 -6.68
CA ARG A 36 -28.56 -1.89 -6.39
C ARG A 36 -29.11 -1.96 -4.97
N ASP A 37 -28.90 -3.08 -4.28
CA ASP A 37 -29.28 -3.25 -2.86
C ASP A 37 -28.30 -2.54 -1.91
N GLY A 38 -27.17 -2.04 -2.40
CA GLY A 38 -26.13 -1.38 -1.59
C GLY A 38 -25.33 -2.34 -0.71
N ILE A 39 -25.54 -3.66 -0.83
CA ILE A 39 -25.00 -4.69 0.05
C ILE A 39 -24.19 -5.70 -0.75
N SER A 40 -24.72 -6.16 -1.88
CA SER A 40 -24.11 -7.23 -2.66
C SER A 40 -22.93 -6.70 -3.48
N ILE A 41 -21.76 -7.33 -3.33
CA ILE A 41 -20.56 -6.99 -4.08
C ILE A 41 -20.61 -7.70 -5.44
N THR A 42 -20.62 -6.92 -6.53
CA THR A 42 -20.63 -7.43 -7.92
C THR A 42 -19.25 -7.37 -8.58
N SER A 43 -18.25 -6.77 -7.92
CA SER A 43 -16.87 -6.78 -8.40
C SER A 43 -16.20 -8.14 -8.31
N LYS A 44 -15.20 -8.32 -9.18
CA LYS A 44 -14.23 -9.40 -9.17
C LYS A 44 -12.84 -8.81 -8.97
N ILE A 45 -12.07 -9.39 -8.06
CA ILE A 45 -10.63 -9.18 -7.97
C ILE A 45 -10.00 -10.03 -9.07
N CYS A 46 -9.46 -9.38 -10.10
CA CYS A 46 -8.91 -10.02 -11.27
C CYS A 46 -7.39 -10.00 -11.23
N HIS A 47 -6.77 -11.13 -11.55
CA HIS A 47 -5.33 -11.22 -11.71
C HIS A 47 -4.92 -10.73 -13.10
N ILE A 48 -3.98 -9.78 -13.16
CA ILE A 48 -3.37 -9.32 -14.40
C ILE A 48 -2.53 -10.46 -15.01
N GLU A 49 -1.62 -11.02 -14.23
CA GLU A 49 -0.93 -12.29 -14.50
C GLU A 49 -1.60 -13.38 -13.64
N ALA A 50 -2.15 -14.41 -14.28
CA ALA A 50 -3.09 -15.33 -13.64
C ALA A 50 -2.57 -16.01 -12.35
N ALA A 51 -3.51 -16.27 -11.42
CA ALA A 51 -3.25 -17.09 -10.24
C ALA A 51 -3.02 -18.58 -10.54
N SER A 52 -3.63 -19.11 -11.60
CA SER A 52 -3.54 -20.52 -12.00
C SER A 52 -2.59 -20.70 -13.17
N GLY A 53 -1.84 -21.80 -13.19
CA GLY A 53 -0.99 -22.21 -14.33
C GLY A 53 -1.76 -22.34 -15.65
N ASP A 54 -3.03 -22.72 -15.56
CA ASP A 54 -3.93 -22.82 -16.71
C ASP A 54 -4.65 -21.50 -17.02
N GLY A 55 -4.39 -20.41 -16.31
CA GLY A 55 -5.01 -19.12 -16.56
C GLY A 55 -4.32 -18.33 -17.69
N PRO A 56 -4.99 -17.32 -18.26
CA PRO A 56 -4.38 -16.43 -19.25
C PRO A 56 -3.24 -15.61 -18.62
N ARG A 57 -2.19 -15.34 -19.39
CA ARG A 57 -1.03 -14.55 -18.97
C ARG A 57 -0.31 -15.13 -17.74
N TYR A 58 -0.38 -16.44 -17.53
CA TYR A 58 0.33 -17.06 -16.41
C TYR A 58 1.85 -16.90 -16.56
N ASN A 59 2.47 -16.25 -15.58
CA ASN A 59 3.92 -16.12 -15.51
C ASN A 59 4.49 -17.09 -14.48
N ALA A 60 5.19 -18.14 -14.92
CA ALA A 60 5.76 -19.17 -14.04
C ALA A 60 6.84 -18.64 -13.06
N LEU A 61 7.38 -17.44 -13.31
CA LEU A 61 8.40 -16.83 -12.46
C LEU A 61 7.81 -16.06 -11.26
N MET A 62 6.50 -15.81 -11.24
CA MET A 62 5.84 -15.15 -10.11
C MET A 62 5.57 -16.13 -8.97
N THR A 63 5.92 -15.67 -7.77
CA THR A 63 5.51 -16.29 -6.51
C THR A 63 4.02 -16.05 -6.22
N ASP A 64 3.42 -16.89 -5.39
CA ASP A 64 2.02 -16.73 -4.96
C ASP A 64 1.77 -15.38 -4.25
N LYS A 65 2.73 -14.90 -3.46
CA LYS A 65 2.68 -13.57 -2.84
C LYS A 65 2.62 -12.46 -3.89
N GLU A 66 3.46 -12.52 -4.93
CA GLU A 66 3.41 -11.53 -6.03
C GLU A 66 2.10 -11.61 -6.80
N ARG A 67 1.52 -12.81 -6.97
CA ARG A 67 0.20 -12.96 -7.63
C ARG A 67 -0.91 -12.32 -6.82
N ALA A 68 -0.87 -12.47 -5.50
CA ALA A 68 -1.82 -11.87 -4.56
C ALA A 68 -1.53 -10.40 -4.22
N HIS A 69 -0.42 -9.84 -4.72
CA HIS A 69 -0.01 -8.48 -4.44
C HIS A 69 -0.85 -7.46 -5.22
N PHE A 70 -1.11 -6.30 -4.61
CA PHE A 70 -1.89 -5.20 -5.18
C PHE A 70 -1.52 -4.86 -6.65
N ASP A 71 -0.23 -4.82 -6.97
CA ASP A 71 0.29 -4.50 -8.32
C ASP A 71 -0.17 -5.48 -9.41
N ASN A 72 -0.51 -6.72 -9.05
CA ASN A 72 -0.99 -7.74 -9.98
C ASN A 72 -2.52 -7.84 -10.03
N LEU A 73 -3.24 -6.99 -9.28
CA LEU A 73 -4.69 -7.09 -9.13
C LEU A 73 -5.38 -5.85 -9.71
N ILE A 74 -6.48 -6.08 -10.42
CA ILE A 74 -7.37 -5.04 -10.94
C ILE A 74 -8.82 -5.41 -10.59
N LEU A 75 -9.63 -4.41 -10.20
CA LEU A 75 -11.02 -4.62 -9.80
C LEU A 75 -11.96 -4.35 -10.98
N LEU A 76 -12.70 -5.37 -11.42
CA LEU A 76 -13.60 -5.29 -12.57
C LEU A 76 -15.01 -5.76 -12.21
N CYS A 77 -15.99 -5.39 -13.04
CA CYS A 77 -17.30 -6.05 -12.99
C CYS A 77 -17.22 -7.48 -13.54
N ASP A 78 -18.22 -8.30 -13.25
CA ASP A 78 -18.30 -9.70 -13.70
C ASP A 78 -18.11 -9.86 -15.22
N GLU A 79 -18.77 -9.02 -16.03
CA GLU A 79 -18.68 -9.06 -17.50
C GLU A 79 -17.25 -8.79 -17.99
N CYS A 80 -16.63 -7.69 -17.56
CA CYS A 80 -15.27 -7.33 -17.99
C CYS A 80 -14.25 -8.37 -17.52
N HIS A 81 -14.41 -8.90 -16.30
CA HIS A 81 -13.60 -10.02 -15.81
C HIS A 81 -13.70 -11.23 -16.74
N THR A 82 -14.92 -11.68 -17.06
CA THR A 82 -15.13 -12.82 -17.98
C THR A 82 -14.50 -12.56 -19.35
N ILE A 83 -14.57 -11.34 -19.88
CA ILE A 83 -13.97 -10.98 -21.17
C ILE A 83 -12.45 -11.13 -21.17
N ILE A 84 -11.77 -10.59 -20.15
CA ILE A 84 -10.30 -10.60 -20.10
C ILE A 84 -9.72 -11.98 -19.72
N ASP A 85 -10.50 -12.79 -18.99
CA ASP A 85 -10.08 -14.12 -18.55
C ASP A 85 -10.38 -15.21 -19.59
N ASN A 86 -11.16 -14.91 -20.62
CA ASN A 86 -11.31 -15.80 -21.76
C ASN A 86 -9.98 -15.94 -22.50
N LYS A 87 -9.42 -17.16 -22.54
CA LYS A 87 -8.17 -17.49 -23.26
C LYS A 87 -8.18 -17.08 -24.72
N GLU A 88 -9.33 -17.16 -25.39
CA GLU A 88 -9.45 -16.74 -26.80
C GLU A 88 -9.19 -15.23 -26.99
N ASN A 89 -9.36 -14.44 -25.93
CA ASN A 89 -9.12 -13.00 -25.92
C ASN A 89 -7.75 -12.62 -25.35
N GLU A 90 -6.92 -13.57 -24.88
CA GLU A 90 -5.66 -13.28 -24.18
C GLU A 90 -4.75 -12.31 -24.95
N GLY A 91 -4.61 -12.50 -26.27
CA GLY A 91 -3.82 -11.62 -27.13
C GLY A 91 -4.34 -10.18 -27.26
N LYS A 92 -5.63 -9.94 -26.99
CA LYS A 92 -6.24 -8.60 -26.97
C LYS A 92 -6.04 -7.87 -25.64
N TYR A 93 -5.77 -8.63 -24.58
CA TYR A 93 -5.62 -8.11 -23.22
C TYR A 93 -4.26 -8.53 -22.65
N PRO A 94 -3.14 -8.03 -23.20
CA PRO A 94 -1.81 -8.32 -22.65
C PRO A 94 -1.63 -7.67 -21.27
N VAL A 95 -0.67 -8.18 -20.50
CA VAL A 95 -0.30 -7.68 -19.16
C VAL A 95 -0.09 -6.17 -19.14
N SER A 96 0.61 -5.63 -20.15
CA SER A 96 0.89 -4.18 -20.25
C SER A 96 -0.39 -3.34 -20.33
N LEU A 97 -1.37 -3.78 -21.11
CA LEU A 97 -2.65 -3.09 -21.26
C LEU A 97 -3.45 -3.10 -19.95
N LEU A 98 -3.52 -4.25 -19.26
CA LEU A 98 -4.25 -4.34 -18.00
C LEU A 98 -3.58 -3.51 -16.89
N LYS A 99 -2.23 -3.45 -16.86
CA LYS A 99 -1.50 -2.53 -15.96
C LYS A 99 -1.78 -1.06 -16.29
N GLU A 100 -1.92 -0.73 -17.56
CA GLU A 100 -2.31 0.61 -17.99
C GLU A 100 -3.75 0.95 -17.54
N TRP A 101 -4.70 0.04 -17.72
CA TRP A 101 -6.08 0.21 -17.25
C TRP A 101 -6.14 0.46 -15.75
N LYS A 102 -5.45 -0.40 -14.96
CA LYS A 102 -5.33 -0.24 -13.51
C LYS A 102 -4.82 1.16 -13.15
N ARG A 103 -3.67 1.57 -13.71
CA ARG A 103 -3.07 2.89 -13.41
C ARG A 103 -3.99 4.05 -13.78
N ASN A 104 -4.59 4.01 -14.97
CA ASN A 104 -5.47 5.07 -15.45
C ASN A 104 -6.76 5.17 -14.63
N HIS A 105 -7.27 4.05 -14.10
CA HIS A 105 -8.42 4.05 -13.22
C HIS A 105 -8.07 4.57 -11.83
N GLU A 106 -7.08 3.95 -11.20
CA GLU A 106 -6.71 4.22 -9.80
C GLU A 106 -6.24 5.67 -9.63
N SER A 107 -5.48 6.22 -10.58
CA SER A 107 -5.05 7.63 -10.52
C SER A 107 -6.20 8.63 -10.46
N LYS A 108 -7.37 8.33 -11.07
CA LYS A 108 -8.56 9.20 -10.99
C LYS A 108 -9.05 9.32 -9.54
N PHE A 109 -9.24 8.18 -8.88
CA PHE A 109 -9.78 8.12 -7.52
C PHE A 109 -8.74 8.49 -6.47
N LEU A 110 -7.47 8.21 -6.74
CA LEU A 110 -6.34 8.64 -5.93
C LEU A 110 -6.37 10.17 -5.76
N HIS A 111 -6.53 10.90 -6.86
CA HIS A 111 -6.63 12.37 -6.81
C HIS A 111 -7.89 12.85 -6.06
N GLU A 112 -9.02 12.15 -6.17
CA GLU A 112 -10.26 12.51 -5.50
C GLU A 112 -10.23 12.27 -4.00
N GLN A 113 -9.78 11.10 -3.53
CA GLN A 113 -9.64 10.78 -2.11
C GLN A 113 -8.71 11.78 -1.41
N LEU A 114 -7.65 12.18 -2.10
CA LEU A 114 -6.71 13.16 -1.58
C LEU A 114 -7.28 14.58 -1.52
N ARG A 115 -8.32 14.95 -2.28
CA ARG A 115 -8.95 16.29 -2.18
C ARG A 115 -9.63 16.55 -0.85
N ASN A 116 -9.74 15.55 0.03
CA ASN A 116 -10.29 15.73 1.37
C ASN A 116 -9.18 15.66 2.44
N PRO A 117 -8.57 16.81 2.82
CA PRO A 117 -7.50 16.86 3.83
C PRO A 117 -7.90 16.23 5.17
N SER A 118 -9.20 16.22 5.48
CA SER A 118 -9.71 15.66 6.74
C SER A 118 -9.47 14.15 6.86
N LEU A 119 -9.30 13.41 5.76
CA LEU A 119 -9.10 11.97 5.76
C LEU A 119 -7.65 11.60 6.04
N LEU A 120 -6.70 12.31 5.42
CA LEU A 120 -5.27 12.21 5.77
C LEU A 120 -5.04 12.63 7.22
N MET A 121 -5.72 13.69 7.68
CA MET A 121 -5.67 14.10 9.08
C MET A 121 -6.20 13.01 10.03
N GLN A 122 -7.25 12.30 9.65
CA GLN A 122 -7.77 11.16 10.42
C GLN A 122 -6.77 10.00 10.47
N ALA A 123 -6.09 9.67 9.36
CA ALA A 123 -5.03 8.67 9.36
C ALA A 123 -3.86 9.07 10.28
N ILE A 124 -3.43 10.34 10.21
CA ILE A 124 -2.39 10.88 11.11
C ILE A 124 -2.82 10.75 12.57
N ASN A 125 -4.05 11.14 12.90
CA ASN A 125 -4.58 11.04 14.26
C ASN A 125 -4.65 9.59 14.74
N ALA A 126 -5.14 8.67 13.91
CA ALA A 126 -5.27 7.25 14.27
C ALA A 126 -3.91 6.63 14.63
N ILE A 127 -2.88 6.89 13.84
CA ILE A 127 -1.53 6.39 14.11
C ILE A 127 -0.91 7.12 15.30
N ALA A 128 -1.07 8.44 15.41
CA ALA A 128 -0.54 9.22 16.53
C ALA A 128 -1.16 8.82 17.87
N ASP A 129 -2.45 8.48 17.90
CA ASP A 129 -3.16 8.12 19.14
C ASP A 129 -2.93 6.67 19.58
N ALA A 130 -2.28 5.84 18.76
CA ALA A 130 -1.86 4.51 19.14
C ALA A 130 -0.86 4.54 20.32
N ASN A 131 -1.12 3.71 21.33
CA ASN A 131 -0.26 3.57 22.51
C ASN A 131 0.82 2.50 22.25
N PHE A 132 1.98 2.92 21.74
CA PHE A 132 3.17 2.07 21.71
C PHE A 132 3.98 2.29 23.00
N GLU A 133 4.44 1.20 23.63
CA GLU A 133 5.25 1.26 24.85
C GLU A 133 6.52 2.09 24.62
N ASN A 134 6.86 2.92 25.60
CA ASN A 134 7.90 3.95 25.52
C ASN A 134 9.30 3.34 25.43
N ASP A 135 9.95 3.50 24.27
CA ASP A 135 11.39 3.65 24.20
C ASP A 135 11.72 5.04 23.66
N ALA A 136 12.48 5.81 24.44
CA ALA A 136 12.94 7.13 24.06
C ALA A 136 13.93 7.02 22.89
N VAL A 137 13.51 7.43 21.70
CA VAL A 137 14.39 7.53 20.54
C VAL A 137 14.58 9.00 20.20
N ASN A 138 15.83 9.46 20.26
CA ASN A 138 16.22 10.80 19.82
C ASN A 138 15.99 10.93 18.31
N ASP A 139 15.35 12.04 17.93
CA ASP A 139 15.05 12.38 16.55
C ASP A 139 16.27 13.07 15.92
N GLU A 140 17.04 12.33 15.11
CA GLU A 140 18.11 12.92 14.29
C GLU A 140 17.61 13.30 12.90
N SER A 141 18.08 14.48 12.47
CA SER A 141 17.93 15.22 11.22
C SER A 141 17.13 14.60 10.07
N LEU A 142 16.16 15.39 9.58
CA LEU A 142 15.52 15.26 8.26
C LEU A 142 16.58 15.24 7.13
N GLN A 143 16.95 14.04 6.68
CA GLN A 143 17.64 13.83 5.42
C GLN A 143 16.65 13.10 4.50
N THR A 144 16.06 13.82 3.56
CA THR A 144 15.27 13.21 2.48
C THR A 144 16.23 12.61 1.46
N PHE A 145 16.36 11.29 1.47
CA PHE A 145 17.06 10.56 0.42
C PHE A 145 16.26 10.56 -0.88
N GLY A 146 16.94 10.38 -2.01
CA GLY A 146 16.26 9.95 -3.23
C GLY A 146 15.52 8.65 -2.94
N ILE A 147 14.21 8.62 -3.14
CA ILE A 147 13.36 7.46 -2.87
C ILE A 147 13.92 6.18 -3.53
N THR A 148 14.52 6.35 -4.72
CA THR A 148 15.20 5.32 -5.49
C THR A 148 16.39 4.71 -4.74
N ASP A 149 17.25 5.53 -4.11
CA ASP A 149 18.42 5.05 -3.38
C ASP A 149 18.00 4.20 -2.18
N LYS A 150 16.96 4.63 -1.47
CA LYS A 150 16.45 3.87 -0.31
C LYS A 150 15.77 2.57 -0.74
N ILE A 151 15.03 2.57 -1.85
CA ILE A 151 14.43 1.37 -2.46
C ILE A 151 15.53 0.36 -2.82
N SER A 152 16.57 0.81 -3.53
CA SER A 152 17.69 -0.03 -3.94
C SER A 152 18.48 -0.55 -2.74
N TYR A 153 18.79 0.30 -1.77
CA TYR A 153 19.54 -0.08 -0.57
C TYR A 153 18.82 -1.14 0.28
N ASN A 154 17.49 -1.05 0.37
CA ASN A 154 16.69 -2.03 1.12
C ASN A 154 16.17 -3.19 0.26
N ASN A 155 16.56 -3.29 -1.01
CA ASN A 155 16.14 -4.35 -1.93
C ASN A 155 14.62 -4.55 -2.01
N ILE A 156 13.87 -3.44 -2.03
CA ILE A 156 12.41 -3.47 -2.13
C ILE A 156 12.01 -3.89 -3.54
N LYS A 157 11.10 -4.87 -3.64
CA LYS A 157 10.65 -5.42 -4.92
C LYS A 157 9.15 -5.22 -5.11
N ARG A 158 8.32 -5.86 -4.27
CA ARG A 158 6.86 -5.87 -4.45
C ARG A 158 6.23 -4.50 -4.23
N ASN A 159 6.68 -3.78 -3.20
CA ASN A 159 6.14 -2.47 -2.84
C ASN A 159 6.78 -1.31 -3.60
N LYS A 160 7.71 -1.58 -4.53
CA LYS A 160 8.47 -0.53 -5.24
C LYS A 160 7.56 0.45 -5.97
N CYS A 161 6.67 -0.05 -6.84
CA CYS A 161 5.81 0.81 -7.67
C CYS A 161 4.92 1.70 -6.79
N LEU A 162 4.37 1.11 -5.72
CA LEU A 162 3.52 1.81 -4.77
C LEU A 162 4.27 2.91 -4.02
N ILE A 163 5.48 2.63 -3.55
CA ILE A 163 6.32 3.63 -2.86
C ILE A 163 6.64 4.79 -3.81
N GLU A 164 6.99 4.49 -5.07
CA GLU A 164 7.26 5.51 -6.08
C GLU A 164 6.03 6.38 -6.37
N GLU A 165 4.85 5.77 -6.51
CA GLU A 165 3.59 6.47 -6.76
C GLU A 165 3.18 7.36 -5.57
N TYR A 166 3.24 6.82 -4.35
CA TYR A 166 2.82 7.56 -3.15
C TYR A 166 3.86 8.57 -2.68
N GLY A 167 5.13 8.38 -3.04
CA GLY A 167 6.20 9.35 -2.76
C GLY A 167 5.93 10.73 -3.38
N GLY A 168 5.15 10.79 -4.46
CA GLY A 168 4.68 12.06 -5.04
C GLY A 168 3.85 12.93 -4.09
N TYR A 169 3.30 12.37 -3.01
CA TYR A 169 2.49 13.09 -2.02
C TYR A 169 3.27 13.71 -0.87
N TYR A 170 4.60 13.56 -0.88
CA TYR A 170 5.48 14.12 0.14
C TYR A 170 5.22 15.62 0.45
N GLY A 171 5.05 16.44 -0.59
CA GLY A 171 4.78 17.88 -0.42
C GLY A 171 3.47 18.18 0.31
N LYS A 172 2.42 17.38 0.05
CA LYS A 172 1.12 17.55 0.70
C LYS A 172 1.15 17.13 2.17
N ILE A 173 1.84 16.03 2.48
CA ILE A 173 2.04 15.58 3.86
C ILE A 173 2.82 16.62 4.66
N ASN A 174 3.88 17.20 4.08
CA ASN A 174 4.63 18.28 4.71
C ASN A 174 3.76 19.49 5.07
N SER A 175 2.84 19.88 4.18
CA SER A 175 1.89 20.97 4.47
C SER A 175 1.03 20.65 5.70
N LEU A 176 0.46 19.44 5.77
CA LEU A 176 -0.37 19.00 6.88
C LEU A 176 0.41 18.92 8.21
N TYR A 177 1.65 18.46 8.16
CA TYR A 177 2.53 18.47 9.32
C TYR A 177 2.82 19.90 9.79
N GLY A 178 3.11 20.83 8.87
CA GLY A 178 3.32 22.24 9.22
C GLY A 178 2.07 22.88 9.85
N GLU A 179 0.88 22.54 9.36
CA GLU A 179 -0.38 22.96 9.98
C GLU A 179 -0.53 22.45 11.41
N LEU A 180 -0.24 21.16 11.67
CA LEU A 180 -0.27 20.58 13.01
C LEU A 180 0.74 21.23 13.97
N GLU A 181 1.96 21.43 13.51
CA GLU A 181 3.02 22.10 14.29
C GLU A 181 2.65 23.55 14.61
N SER A 182 2.07 24.28 13.64
CA SER A 182 1.62 25.66 13.84
C SER A 182 0.52 25.81 14.90
N GLN A 183 -0.26 24.74 15.12
CA GLN A 183 -1.29 24.65 16.16
C GLN A 183 -0.73 24.19 17.50
N GLY A 184 0.59 24.02 17.63
CA GLY A 184 1.26 23.51 18.83
C GLY A 184 1.03 22.02 19.08
N SER A 185 0.68 21.26 18.05
CA SER A 185 0.38 19.83 18.17
C SER A 185 1.64 18.97 18.04
N PHE A 186 1.92 18.13 19.03
CA PHE A 186 3.01 17.12 18.99
C PHE A 186 2.63 15.84 18.23
N LYS A 187 1.59 15.90 17.40
CA LYS A 187 1.01 14.73 16.72
C LYS A 187 1.96 14.15 15.68
N LYS A 188 2.74 14.99 14.99
CA LYS A 188 3.72 14.54 14.00
C LYS A 188 4.85 13.75 14.65
N GLU A 189 5.41 14.22 15.75
CA GLU A 189 6.47 13.53 16.49
C GLU A 189 5.95 12.21 17.04
N LYS A 190 4.75 12.23 17.64
CA LYS A 190 4.09 11.02 18.14
C LYS A 190 3.82 10.01 17.03
N LEU A 191 3.34 10.47 15.87
CA LEU A 191 3.13 9.68 14.65
C LEU A 191 4.42 8.97 14.21
N LEU A 192 5.49 9.73 13.95
CA LEU A 192 6.75 9.19 13.44
C LEU A 192 7.42 8.26 14.46
N ARG A 193 7.29 8.55 15.75
CA ARG A 193 7.75 7.68 16.84
C ARG A 193 7.00 6.35 16.85
N ASN A 194 5.68 6.39 16.75
CA ASN A 194 4.84 5.18 16.73
C ASN A 194 5.17 4.29 15.53
N ILE A 195 5.34 4.89 14.35
CA ILE A 195 5.76 4.15 13.14
C ILE A 195 7.15 3.54 13.32
N ARG A 196 8.11 4.28 13.91
CA ARG A 196 9.44 3.74 14.20
C ARG A 196 9.39 2.58 15.19
N ALA A 197 8.55 2.67 16.23
CA ALA A 197 8.38 1.60 17.21
C ALA A 197 7.82 0.32 16.56
N ALA A 198 6.79 0.46 15.71
CA ALA A 198 6.24 -0.65 14.92
C ALA A 198 7.32 -1.29 14.03
N TYR A 199 8.15 -0.47 13.36
CA TYR A 199 9.29 -0.98 12.58
C TYR A 199 10.29 -1.75 13.44
N LEU A 200 10.72 -1.23 14.59
CA LEU A 200 11.71 -1.90 15.44
C LEU A 200 11.19 -3.25 15.96
N LYS A 201 9.93 -3.29 16.37
CA LYS A 201 9.23 -4.52 16.79
C LYS A 201 9.18 -5.55 15.66
N THR A 202 8.71 -5.15 14.48
CA THR A 202 8.61 -6.03 13.31
C THR A 202 9.99 -6.49 12.82
N LYS A 203 10.97 -5.58 12.77
CA LYS A 203 12.37 -5.93 12.48
C LYS A 203 12.87 -7.02 13.43
N GLY A 204 12.65 -6.88 14.74
CA GLY A 204 13.04 -7.87 15.74
C GLY A 204 12.45 -9.27 15.50
N LYS A 205 11.18 -9.34 15.05
CA LYS A 205 10.51 -10.59 14.66
C LYS A 205 11.24 -11.32 13.52
N TYR A 206 11.75 -10.59 12.53
CA TYR A 206 12.45 -11.16 11.38
C TYR A 206 13.93 -11.44 11.65
N THR A 207 14.63 -10.54 12.34
CA THR A 207 16.08 -10.66 12.54
C THR A 207 16.46 -11.57 13.71
N GLN A 208 15.56 -11.77 14.68
CA GLN A 208 15.75 -12.68 15.82
C GLN A 208 17.11 -12.52 16.55
N GLY A 209 17.62 -11.29 16.63
CA GLY A 209 18.90 -11.00 17.28
C GLY A 209 20.16 -11.28 16.45
N ALA A 210 20.05 -11.40 15.12
CA ALA A 210 21.20 -11.58 14.22
C ALA A 210 22.26 -10.48 14.41
N LEU A 211 23.54 -10.89 14.42
CA LEU A 211 24.69 -10.00 14.56
C LEU A 211 24.83 -9.01 13.38
N ASP A 212 24.56 -9.48 12.17
CA ASP A 212 24.42 -8.65 10.97
C ASP A 212 22.98 -8.80 10.44
N PRO A 213 22.07 -7.88 10.80
CA PRO A 213 20.68 -7.99 10.41
C PRO A 213 20.42 -7.53 8.97
N MET A 214 21.36 -6.85 8.30
CA MET A 214 21.08 -6.18 7.03
C MET A 214 20.65 -7.14 5.90
N PRO A 215 21.30 -8.31 5.69
CA PRO A 215 20.86 -9.25 4.65
C PRO A 215 19.43 -9.74 4.88
N ILE A 216 19.06 -9.99 6.14
CA ILE A 216 17.70 -10.44 6.51
C ILE A 216 16.70 -9.31 6.26
N ILE A 217 17.03 -8.08 6.63
CA ILE A 217 16.17 -6.91 6.37
C ILE A 217 15.93 -6.74 4.86
N GLN A 218 16.98 -6.84 4.04
CA GLN A 218 16.86 -6.75 2.57
C GLN A 218 16.07 -7.91 1.96
N GLU A 219 16.18 -9.11 2.53
CA GLU A 219 15.40 -10.26 2.09
C GLU A 219 13.91 -10.11 2.46
N LYS A 220 13.64 -9.54 3.64
CA LYS A 220 12.29 -9.40 4.23
C LYS A 220 11.69 -8.00 4.09
N ALA A 221 12.28 -7.12 3.29
CA ALA A 221 11.92 -5.70 3.26
C ALA A 221 10.43 -5.47 2.94
N ASP A 222 9.93 -6.15 1.90
CA ASP A 222 8.51 -6.09 1.52
C ASP A 222 7.59 -6.69 2.60
N ASP A 223 7.97 -7.81 3.21
CA ASP A 223 7.19 -8.45 4.28
C ASP A 223 7.13 -7.55 5.53
N ILE A 224 8.22 -6.84 5.85
CA ILE A 224 8.28 -5.87 6.96
C ILE A 224 7.35 -4.69 6.70
N ILE A 225 7.35 -4.13 5.48
CA ILE A 225 6.45 -3.02 5.11
C ILE A 225 4.99 -3.47 5.25
N GLU A 226 4.66 -4.63 4.70
CA GLU A 226 3.31 -5.20 4.74
C GLU A 226 2.86 -5.49 6.19
N ASP A 227 3.72 -6.06 7.04
CA ASP A 227 3.40 -6.33 8.45
C ASP A 227 3.13 -5.03 9.24
N ILE A 228 3.91 -3.97 9.01
CA ILE A 228 3.71 -2.66 9.65
C ILE A 228 2.39 -2.03 9.18
N GLU A 229 2.12 -2.09 7.89
CA GLU A 229 0.87 -1.57 7.34
C GLU A 229 -0.36 -2.32 7.89
N ASN A 230 -0.28 -3.65 7.96
CA ASN A 230 -1.33 -4.47 8.59
C ASN A 230 -1.59 -4.06 10.05
N GLU A 231 -0.54 -3.81 10.83
CA GLU A 231 -0.67 -3.37 12.24
C GLU A 231 -1.47 -2.06 12.32
N PHE A 232 -1.14 -1.05 11.51
CA PHE A 232 -1.86 0.23 11.53
C PHE A 232 -3.27 0.17 10.95
N LEU A 233 -3.49 -0.61 9.90
CA LEU A 233 -4.83 -0.82 9.34
C LEU A 233 -5.76 -1.51 10.33
N SER A 234 -5.24 -2.41 11.16
CA SER A 234 -6.04 -3.08 12.19
C SER A 234 -6.59 -2.11 13.25
N LEU A 235 -5.93 -0.96 13.48
CA LEU A 235 -6.38 0.06 14.44
C LEU A 235 -7.64 0.82 13.98
N VAL A 236 -7.86 0.86 12.66
CA VAL A 236 -8.98 1.58 12.04
C VAL A 236 -10.03 0.62 11.48
N ALA A 237 -9.91 -0.67 11.79
CA ALA A 237 -10.70 -1.74 11.17
C ALA A 237 -12.22 -1.66 11.46
N ASP A 238 -12.62 -1.02 12.58
CA ASP A 238 -14.01 -1.05 13.07
C ASP A 238 -14.61 0.33 13.42
N THR A 239 -13.93 1.43 13.11
CA THR A 239 -14.19 2.72 13.76
C THR A 239 -14.82 3.83 12.90
N ASN A 240 -14.99 3.66 11.58
CA ASN A 240 -15.45 4.79 10.75
C ASN A 240 -16.14 4.40 9.41
N LYS A 241 -17.11 5.22 8.97
CA LYS A 241 -17.74 5.13 7.63
C LYS A 241 -16.74 5.41 6.48
N TYR A 242 -15.64 6.10 6.78
CA TYR A 242 -14.56 6.42 5.83
C TYR A 242 -13.37 5.47 5.95
N GLN A 243 -13.60 4.22 6.37
CA GLN A 243 -12.53 3.26 6.66
C GLN A 243 -11.58 3.04 5.48
N GLU A 244 -12.10 2.89 4.26
CA GLU A 244 -11.31 2.68 3.05
C GLU A 244 -10.41 3.89 2.77
N ASP A 245 -10.93 5.11 2.95
CA ASP A 245 -10.18 6.35 2.74
C ASP A 245 -9.10 6.56 3.82
N ILE A 246 -9.40 6.23 5.07
CA ILE A 246 -8.42 6.28 6.17
C ILE A 246 -7.33 5.24 5.96
N SER A 247 -7.72 4.04 5.51
CA SER A 247 -6.77 2.96 5.18
C SER A 247 -5.79 3.41 4.10
N PHE A 248 -6.30 4.07 3.06
CA PHE A 248 -5.46 4.68 2.04
C PHE A 248 -4.54 5.78 2.61
N GLY A 249 -5.07 6.66 3.48
CA GLY A 249 -4.28 7.67 4.15
C GLY A 249 -3.13 7.10 4.99
N ILE A 250 -3.34 5.94 5.63
CA ILE A 250 -2.29 5.20 6.35
C ILE A 250 -1.18 4.78 5.39
N SER A 251 -1.51 4.18 4.23
CA SER A 251 -0.50 3.79 3.23
C SER A 251 0.38 4.99 2.81
N VAL A 252 -0.23 6.14 2.57
CA VAL A 252 0.46 7.37 2.14
C VAL A 252 1.38 7.90 3.24
N VAL A 253 0.93 7.88 4.50
CA VAL A 253 1.75 8.28 5.66
C VAL A 253 2.93 7.32 5.88
N LEU A 254 2.74 6.01 5.68
CA LEU A 254 3.82 5.03 5.83
C LEU A 254 4.90 5.19 4.76
N VAL A 255 4.54 5.56 3.53
CA VAL A 255 5.53 5.88 2.48
C VAL A 255 6.34 7.13 2.83
N ASP A 256 5.71 8.18 3.37
CA ASP A 256 6.44 9.34 3.89
C ASP A 256 7.37 8.97 5.05
N ALA A 257 6.91 8.12 5.97
CA ALA A 257 7.73 7.63 7.07
C ALA A 257 8.91 6.77 6.58
N PHE A 258 8.74 5.97 5.52
CA PHE A 258 9.84 5.30 4.82
C PHE A 258 10.84 6.31 4.25
N MET A 259 10.38 7.35 3.54
CA MET A 259 11.27 8.40 3.02
C MET A 259 12.03 9.15 4.11
N ARG A 260 11.48 9.23 5.33
CA ARG A 260 12.11 9.81 6.53
C ARG A 260 12.94 8.80 7.35
N CYS A 261 13.23 7.63 6.79
CA CYS A 261 13.97 6.55 7.44
C CYS A 261 13.39 6.06 8.78
N LYS A 262 12.08 6.27 8.99
CA LYS A 262 11.38 5.68 10.16
C LYS A 262 11.04 4.21 9.91
N ILE A 263 10.90 3.82 8.64
CA ILE A 263 10.77 2.43 8.18
C ILE A 263 11.99 2.05 7.33
N LEU A 264 12.55 0.86 7.59
CA LEU A 264 13.72 0.31 6.92
C LEU A 264 15.00 1.16 7.07
N GLU A 265 16.15 0.59 6.70
CA GLU A 265 17.46 1.14 7.05
C GLU A 265 17.85 2.34 6.16
N GLU A 266 18.59 3.27 6.75
CA GLU A 266 19.13 4.44 6.06
C GLU A 266 20.31 4.04 5.16
N PRO A 267 20.33 4.45 3.88
CA PRO A 267 21.50 4.23 3.03
C PRO A 267 22.74 4.92 3.62
N PRO A 268 23.92 4.29 3.54
CA PRO A 268 25.15 4.93 3.98
C PRO A 268 25.38 6.23 3.19
N LYS A 269 25.74 7.32 3.90
CA LYS A 269 26.09 8.59 3.26
C LYS A 269 27.27 8.36 2.33
N VAL A 270 27.07 8.63 1.03
CA VAL A 270 28.16 8.63 0.05
C VAL A 270 29.14 9.72 0.50
N LYS A 271 30.38 9.31 0.82
CA LYS A 271 31.46 10.22 1.18
C LYS A 271 31.96 10.98 -0.05
#